data_AF-A0A531LMH7-F1
#
_entry.id   AF-A0A531LMH7-F1
#
_cell.length_a   1.000
_cell.length_b   1.000
_cell.length_c   1.000
_cell.angle_alpha   90.00
_cell.angle_beta   90.00
_cell.angle_gamma   90.00
#
_symmetry.space_group_name_H-M   'P 1'
#
loop_
_entity.id
_entity.type
_entity.pdbx_description
1 polymer ?
#
loop_
_entity_poly.entity_id
_entity_poly.type
_entity_poly.pdbx_seq_one_letter_code
_entity_poly.pdbx_strand_id
1 'polypeptide(L)'
;AWMLTSTALVLMMTIPGLALFYGGMVRKKNVLATIMQSFAITCLVTVLWFMFGYSLAFSDGGGINAYLGGTSKFFHHGITVSTLWLPGVSNIPEFVFSMFQMT
;
A
#
# COMPACT_ATOMS: atom_id res chain seq x y z
N ALA A 1 -2.13 13.14 11.85
CA ALA A 1 -0.65 13.27 11.84
C ALA A 1 0.04 11.92 12.05
N TRP A 2 -0.22 11.21 13.15
CA TRP A 2 0.46 9.94 13.45
C TRP A 2 0.38 8.89 12.33
N MET A 3 -0.79 8.65 11.73
CA MET A 3 -0.94 7.70 10.61
C MET A 3 -0.01 7.98 9.42
N LEU A 4 0.22 9.26 9.09
CA LEU A 4 1.15 9.62 8.01
C LEU A 4 2.60 9.34 8.41
N THR A 5 2.96 9.64 9.66
CA THR A 5 4.28 9.30 10.21
C THR A 5 4.49 7.78 10.22
N SER A 6 3.49 7.01 10.65
CA SER A 6 3.53 5.55 10.61
C SER A 6 3.68 5.02 9.18
N THR A 7 2.94 5.57 8.21
CA THR A 7 3.07 5.21 6.79
C THR A 7 4.51 5.42 6.29
N ALA A 8 5.14 6.54 6.64
CA ALA A 8 6.52 6.82 6.26
C ALA A 8 7.51 5.82 6.91
N LEU A 9 7.28 5.42 8.17
CA LEU A 9 8.10 4.42 8.85
C LEU A 9 7.95 3.04 8.22
N VAL A 10 6.74 2.62 7.82
CA VAL A 10 6.53 1.33 7.15
C VAL A 10 7.13 1.35 5.74
N LEU A 11 6.95 2.44 4.99
CA LEU A 11 7.59 2.58 3.68
C LEU A 11 9.12 2.48 3.76
N MET A 12 9.72 3.01 4.84
CA MET A 12 11.15 2.91 5.10
C MET A 12 11.63 1.45 5.27
N MET A 13 10.75 0.55 5.72
CA MET A 13 11.06 -0.87 5.80
C MET A 13 11.31 -1.44 4.41
N THR A 14 10.57 -1.02 3.39
CA THR A 14 10.76 -1.49 2.02
C THR A 14 11.90 -0.73 1.31
N ILE A 15 11.89 0.60 1.38
CA ILE A 15 12.93 1.47 0.79
C ILE A 15 13.47 2.42 1.88
N PRO A 16 14.72 2.28 2.36
CA PRO A 16 15.77 1.37 1.88
C PRO A 16 15.91 0.05 2.64
N GLY A 17 15.08 -0.24 3.67
CA GLY A 17 15.32 -1.34 4.62
C GLY A 17 15.56 -2.72 3.98
N LEU A 18 14.57 -3.26 3.27
CA LEU A 18 14.64 -4.56 2.60
C LEU A 18 15.67 -4.56 1.48
N ALA A 19 15.76 -3.46 0.72
CA ALA A 19 16.72 -3.33 -0.38
C ALA A 19 18.17 -3.43 0.12
N LEU A 20 18.51 -2.79 1.24
CA LEU A 20 19.83 -2.88 1.86
C LEU A 20 20.06 -4.22 2.54
N PHE A 21 19.05 -4.78 3.20
CA PHE A 21 19.14 -6.07 3.88
C PHE A 21 19.42 -7.21 2.89
N TYR A 22 18.60 -7.34 1.84
CA TYR A 22 18.80 -8.35 0.80
C TYR A 22 19.99 -8.02 -0.11
N GLY A 23 20.24 -6.72 -0.37
CA GLY A 23 21.45 -6.26 -1.06
C GLY A 23 22.73 -6.67 -0.34
N GLY A 24 22.74 -6.67 1.00
CA GLY A 24 23.90 -7.09 1.80
C GLY A 24 24.16 -8.60 1.83
N MET A 25 23.13 -9.42 1.56
CA MET A 25 23.24 -10.89 1.54
C MET A 25 23.62 -11.46 0.17
N VAL A 26 23.47 -10.69 -0.92
CA VAL A 26 23.83 -11.14 -2.26
C VAL A 26 25.30 -10.85 -2.59
N ARG A 27 25.83 -11.58 -3.58
CA ARG A 27 27.18 -11.32 -4.12
C ARG A 27 27.27 -9.89 -4.65
N LYS A 28 28.43 -9.23 -4.48
CA LYS A 28 28.69 -7.83 -4.91
C LYS A 28 28.20 -7.50 -6.33
N LYS A 29 28.36 -8.43 -7.28
CA LYS A 29 27.89 -8.28 -8.67
C LYS A 29 26.36 -8.19 -8.84
N ASN A 30 25.58 -8.68 -7.87
CA ASN A 30 24.12 -8.75 -7.91
C ASN A 30 23.44 -7.70 -7.00
N VAL A 31 24.21 -6.92 -6.23
CA VAL A 31 23.68 -5.95 -5.26
C VAL A 31 22.84 -4.89 -5.97
N LEU A 32 23.37 -4.31 -7.06
CA LEU A 32 22.67 -3.31 -7.85
C LEU A 32 21.34 -3.86 -8.39
N ALA A 33 21.36 -5.08 -8.95
CA ALA A 33 20.16 -5.71 -9.47
C ALA A 33 19.09 -5.93 -8.39
N THR A 34 19.50 -6.36 -7.19
CA THR A 34 18.59 -6.61 -6.07
C THR A 34 17.94 -5.32 -5.58
N ILE A 35 18.72 -4.26 -5.40
CA ILE A 35 18.20 -2.94 -4.97
C ILE A 35 17.24 -2.36 -6.03
N MET A 36 17.61 -2.44 -7.31
CA MET A 36 16.77 -1.94 -8.40
C MET A 36 15.47 -2.73 -8.55
N GLN A 37 15.51 -4.05 -8.37
CA GLN A 37 14.32 -4.90 -8.36
C GLN A 37 13.40 -4.55 -7.19
N SER A 38 13.93 -4.35 -5.98
CA SER A 38 13.13 -3.90 -4.84
C SER A 38 12.44 -2.56 -5.11
N PHE A 39 13.18 -1.57 -5.65
CA PHE A 39 12.59 -0.28 -6.02
C PHE A 39 11.49 -0.41 -7.09
N ALA A 40 11.78 -1.15 -8.16
CA ALA A 40 10.84 -1.35 -9.26
C ALA A 40 9.55 -2.06 -8.81
N ILE A 41 9.66 -3.07 -7.94
CA ILE A 41 8.52 -3.79 -7.37
C ILE A 41 7.69 -2.86 -6.49
N THR A 42 8.31 -2.03 -5.64
CA THR A 42 7.56 -1.05 -4.83
C THR A 42 6.77 -0.09 -5.70
N CYS A 43 7.35 0.44 -6.78
CA CYS A 43 6.64 1.29 -7.73
C CYS A 43 5.48 0.55 -8.39
N LEU A 44 5.71 -0.68 -8.86
CA LEU A 44 4.68 -1.49 -9.51
C LEU A 44 3.52 -1.78 -8.56
N VAL A 45 3.80 -2.25 -7.34
CA VAL A 45 2.79 -2.57 -6.32
C VAL A 45 2.00 -1.34 -5.94
N THR A 46 2.64 -0.16 -5.81
CA THR A 46 1.93 1.10 -5.56
C THR A 46 0.87 1.39 -6.64
N VAL A 47 1.23 1.17 -7.91
CA VAL A 47 0.31 1.40 -9.04
C VAL A 47 -0.81 0.35 -9.06
N LEU A 48 -0.50 -0.94 -8.87
CA LEU A 48 -1.51 -2.00 -8.81
C LEU A 48 -2.47 -1.81 -7.63
N TRP A 49 -1.95 -1.35 -6.49
CA TRP A 49 -2.72 -1.03 -5.30
C TRP A 49 -3.75 0.07 -5.56
N PHE A 50 -3.32 1.16 -6.22
CA PHE A 50 -4.20 2.25 -6.64
C PHE A 50 -5.29 1.78 -7.62
N MET A 51 -4.93 0.99 -8.62
CA MET A 51 -5.87 0.58 -9.67
C MET A 51 -6.96 -0.36 -9.16
N PHE A 52 -6.59 -1.39 -8.40
CA PHE A 52 -7.55 -2.42 -7.96
C PHE A 52 -7.28 -2.95 -6.54
N GLY A 53 -6.02 -3.00 -6.09
CA GLY A 53 -5.66 -3.66 -4.83
C GLY A 53 -6.42 -3.11 -3.62
N TYR A 54 -6.56 -1.79 -3.52
CA TYR A 54 -7.31 -1.17 -2.44
C TYR A 54 -8.79 -1.60 -2.42
N SER A 55 -9.45 -1.59 -3.58
CA SER A 55 -10.87 -1.94 -3.67
C SER A 55 -11.12 -3.41 -3.36
N LEU A 56 -10.26 -4.29 -3.86
CA LEU A 56 -10.37 -5.74 -3.60
C LEU A 56 -10.11 -6.09 -2.13
N ALA A 57 -9.40 -5.24 -1.38
CA ALA A 57 -9.14 -5.46 0.03
C ALA A 57 -10.18 -4.79 0.95
N PHE A 58 -10.63 -3.57 0.62
CA PHE A 58 -11.38 -2.71 1.54
C PHE A 58 -12.74 -2.22 1.01
N SER A 59 -13.17 -2.68 -0.16
CA SER A 59 -14.52 -2.43 -0.66
C SER A 59 -15.48 -3.59 -0.38
N ASP A 60 -16.78 -3.34 -0.50
CA ASP A 60 -17.80 -4.36 -0.27
C ASP A 60 -17.87 -5.38 -1.42
N GLY A 61 -17.49 -6.62 -1.13
CA GLY A 61 -17.56 -7.77 -2.06
C GLY A 61 -18.91 -8.50 -2.06
N GLY A 62 -19.91 -8.01 -1.32
CA GLY A 62 -21.22 -8.66 -1.20
C GLY A 62 -21.12 -10.05 -0.56
N GLY A 63 -21.67 -11.07 -1.24
CA GLY A 63 -21.70 -12.44 -0.71
C GLY A 63 -20.34 -13.12 -0.52
N ILE A 64 -19.27 -12.59 -1.14
CA ILE A 64 -17.90 -13.13 -1.05
C ILE A 64 -16.94 -12.25 -0.22
N ASN A 65 -17.47 -11.25 0.48
CA ASN A 65 -16.68 -10.26 1.23
C ASN A 65 -15.71 -10.90 2.24
N ALA A 66 -16.02 -12.10 2.74
CA ALA A 66 -15.10 -12.87 3.60
C ALA A 66 -13.76 -13.23 2.96
N TYR A 67 -13.67 -13.24 1.62
CA TYR A 67 -12.47 -13.62 0.87
C TYR A 67 -11.96 -12.50 -0.04
N LEU A 68 -12.87 -11.72 -0.63
CA LEU A 68 -12.56 -10.70 -1.62
C LEU A 68 -13.55 -9.55 -1.50
N GLY A 69 -13.04 -8.33 -1.50
CA GLY A 69 -13.82 -7.12 -1.62
C GLY A 69 -14.41 -6.92 -3.02
N GLY A 70 -14.97 -5.72 -3.24
CA GLY A 70 -15.67 -5.38 -4.47
C GLY A 70 -14.84 -4.59 -5.48
N THR A 71 -15.47 -4.24 -6.60
CA THR A 71 -14.90 -3.42 -7.68
C THR A 71 -15.30 -1.94 -7.59
N SER A 72 -16.14 -1.57 -6.62
CA SER A 72 -16.76 -0.24 -6.52
C SER A 72 -15.79 0.91 -6.21
N LYS A 73 -14.58 0.61 -5.73
CA LYS A 73 -13.52 1.59 -5.43
C LYS A 73 -12.30 1.43 -6.35
N PHE A 74 -12.44 0.78 -7.51
CA PHE A 74 -11.36 0.74 -8.51
C PHE A 74 -10.92 2.15 -8.88
N PHE A 75 -9.60 2.35 -9.03
CA PHE A 75 -8.98 3.66 -9.25
C PHE A 75 -9.36 4.71 -8.20
N HIS A 76 -9.64 4.29 -6.95
CA HIS A 76 -10.17 5.14 -5.88
C HIS A 76 -11.45 5.89 -6.24
N HIS A 77 -12.28 5.30 -7.10
CA HIS A 77 -13.56 5.86 -7.49
C HIS A 77 -14.46 6.12 -6.26
N GLY A 78 -14.99 7.34 -6.15
CA GLY A 78 -15.87 7.75 -5.04
C GLY A 78 -15.15 8.14 -3.74
N ILE A 79 -13.81 8.09 -3.69
CA ILE A 79 -13.03 8.56 -2.54
C ILE A 79 -12.69 10.03 -2.74
N THR A 80 -13.12 10.87 -1.80
CA THR A 80 -12.84 12.31 -1.77
C THR A 80 -11.98 12.66 -0.55
N VAL A 81 -11.44 13.88 -0.50
CA VAL A 81 -10.60 14.33 0.63
C VAL A 81 -11.33 14.35 1.98
N SER A 82 -12.67 14.42 1.94
CA SER A 82 -13.53 14.36 3.13
C SER A 82 -14.05 12.96 3.43
N THR A 83 -13.79 11.96 2.57
CA THR A 83 -14.22 10.59 2.81
C THR A 83 -13.40 10.00 3.95
N LEU A 84 -14.09 9.48 4.96
CA LEU A 84 -13.50 8.87 6.15
C LEU A 84 -13.62 7.36 6.08
N TRP A 85 -12.53 6.67 6.42
CA TRP A 85 -12.56 5.25 6.71
C TRP A 85 -13.19 5.02 8.09
N LEU A 86 -14.25 4.20 8.13
CA LEU A 86 -15.10 3.94 9.31
C LEU A 86 -15.55 5.22 10.05
N PRO A 87 -16.49 5.98 9.46
CA PRO A 87 -17.04 7.19 10.07
C PRO A 87 -17.64 6.89 11.46
N GLY A 88 -17.25 7.68 12.47
CA GLY A 88 -17.76 7.54 13.84
C GLY A 88 -16.93 6.64 14.77
N VAL A 89 -15.94 5.91 14.25
CA VAL A 89 -15.04 5.08 15.07
C VAL A 89 -13.61 5.62 15.03
N SER A 90 -13.01 5.68 13.83
CA SER A 90 -11.59 6.00 13.67
C SER A 90 -11.38 7.38 13.03
N ASN A 91 -12.37 7.89 12.27
CA ASN A 91 -12.36 9.19 11.60
C ASN A 91 -11.05 9.49 10.85
N ILE A 92 -10.44 8.45 10.25
CA ILE A 92 -9.20 8.58 9.49
C ILE A 92 -9.58 8.91 8.04
N PRO A 93 -8.99 9.93 7.40
CA PRO A 93 -9.18 10.17 5.97
C PRO A 93 -8.86 8.91 5.17
N GLU A 94 -9.77 8.50 4.28
CA GLU A 94 -9.69 7.21 3.60
C GLU A 94 -8.42 7.09 2.73
N PHE A 95 -7.97 8.20 2.14
CA PHE A 95 -6.68 8.26 1.44
C PHE A 95 -5.48 7.92 2.35
N VAL A 96 -5.48 8.43 3.59
CA VAL A 96 -4.39 8.16 4.55
C VAL A 96 -4.41 6.69 4.96
N PHE A 97 -5.60 6.13 5.16
CA PHE A 97 -5.75 4.71 5.44
C PHE A 97 -5.28 3.84 4.25
N SER A 98 -5.67 4.20 3.02
CA SER A 98 -5.22 3.51 1.80
C SER A 98 -3.70 3.58 1.61
N MET A 99 -3.07 4.71 1.96
CA MET A 99 -1.62 4.86 1.89
C MET A 99 -0.92 3.98 2.93
N PHE A 100 -1.42 3.95 4.16
CA PHE A 100 -0.86 3.12 5.23
C PHE A 100 -0.92 1.61 4.91
N GLN A 101 -2.01 1.14 4.30
CA GLN A 101 -2.17 -0.28 3.95
C GLN A 101 -1.38 -0.69 2.70
N MET A 102 -0.91 0.27 1.90
CA MET A 102 -0.11 0.02 0.70
C MET A 102 1.35 -0.28 1.03
N THR A 103 1.89 0.43 2.03
CA THR A 103 3.31 0.39 2.44
C THR A 103 3.62 -0.85 3.24
#